data_AF-A0A7T6ZEP5-F1
#
_entry.id   AF-A0A7T6ZEP5-F1
#
_cell.length_a   1.000
_cell.length_b   1.000
_cell.length_c   1.000
_cell.angle_alpha   90.00
_cell.angle_beta   90.00
_cell.angle_gamma   90.00
#
_symmetry.space_group_name_H-M   'P 1'
#
loop_
_entity.id
_entity.type
_entity.pdbx_description
1 polymer ?
#
loop_
_entity_poly.entity_id
_entity_poly.type
_entity_poly.pdbx_seq_one_letter_code
_entity_poly.pdbx_strand_id
1 'polypeptide(L)'
;MNHALHHFKNKDQVLTEIHRILKNGGIYELHNISIHDMPKWWIYYYFPSAYDEDVKRYWSKVTIFNELSNLGFKAQLKIGYRMEEVKAADYLDHAENRGISVLTLINDEDYKQGCERLKYDVKKDRQSTITNDFAEMFCIAMK
;
A
#
# COMPACT_ATOMS: atom_id res chain seq x y z
N MET A 1 8.76 -8.99 -6.97
CA MET A 1 7.46 -9.24 -6.32
C MET A 1 6.74 -7.92 -6.22
N ASN A 2 5.59 -7.77 -6.86
CA ASN A 2 4.91 -6.48 -7.00
C ASN A 2 3.58 -6.52 -6.25
N HIS A 3 3.39 -5.60 -5.30
CA HIS A 3 2.17 -5.44 -4.50
C HIS A 3 1.64 -6.73 -3.87
N ALA A 4 2.51 -7.69 -3.54
CA ALA A 4 2.06 -9.01 -3.08
C ALA A 4 2.42 -9.31 -1.61
N LEU A 5 3.51 -8.73 -1.09
CA LEU A 5 4.02 -9.10 0.24
C LEU A 5 2.98 -8.91 1.35
N HIS A 6 2.16 -7.87 1.26
CA HIS A 6 1.14 -7.54 2.25
C HIS A 6 -0.01 -8.57 2.33
N HIS A 7 -0.18 -9.41 1.29
CA HIS A 7 -1.17 -10.49 1.30
C HIS A 7 -0.72 -11.73 2.08
N PHE A 8 0.58 -11.90 2.34
CA PHE A 8 1.08 -13.05 3.09
C PHE A 8 0.93 -12.85 4.60
N LYS A 9 0.46 -13.90 5.29
CA LYS A 9 0.43 -13.91 6.76
C LYS A 9 1.82 -14.11 7.36
N ASN A 10 2.57 -15.10 6.88
CA ASN A 10 3.92 -15.45 7.35
C ASN A 10 4.98 -14.87 6.40
N LYS A 11 5.12 -13.55 6.40
CA LYS A 11 6.00 -12.82 5.46
C LYS A 11 7.49 -13.17 5.65
N ASP A 12 7.90 -13.44 6.87
CA ASP A 12 9.22 -13.93 7.27
C ASP A 12 9.56 -15.27 6.58
N GLN A 13 8.61 -16.21 6.54
CA GLN A 13 8.77 -17.49 5.87
C GLN A 13 8.89 -17.31 4.35
N VAL A 14 8.13 -16.36 3.77
CA VAL A 14 8.24 -16.01 2.35
C VAL A 14 9.64 -15.49 2.02
N LEU A 15 10.18 -14.56 2.83
CA LEU A 15 11.54 -14.05 2.63
C LEU A 15 12.61 -15.14 2.82
N THR A 16 12.41 -16.04 3.77
CA THR A 16 13.31 -17.19 4.02
C THR A 16 13.35 -18.11 2.81
N GLU A 17 12.19 -18.44 2.23
CA GLU A 17 12.12 -19.29 1.03
C GLU A 17 12.73 -18.62 -0.20
N ILE A 18 12.53 -17.30 -0.37
CA ILE A 18 13.19 -16.52 -1.42
C ILE A 18 14.71 -16.59 -1.25
N HIS A 19 15.22 -16.39 -0.03
CA HIS A 19 16.64 -16.53 0.26
C HIS A 19 17.14 -17.95 -0.06
N ARG A 20 16.40 -19.00 0.32
CA ARG A 20 16.77 -20.40 0.10
C ARG A 20 16.93 -20.73 -1.39
N ILE A 21 16.03 -20.25 -2.25
CA ILE A 21 16.05 -20.59 -3.69
C ILE A 21 17.03 -19.75 -4.51
N LEU A 22 17.41 -18.56 -4.02
CA LEU A 22 18.38 -17.72 -4.71
C LEU A 22 19.80 -18.29 -4.60
N LYS A 23 20.53 -18.24 -5.72
CA LYS A 23 21.99 -18.49 -5.73
C LYS A 23 22.73 -17.31 -5.12
N ASN A 24 23.99 -17.51 -4.74
CA ASN A 24 24.86 -16.40 -4.32
C ASN A 24 25.00 -15.37 -5.45
N GLY A 25 24.87 -14.08 -5.12
CA GLY A 25 24.76 -12.98 -6.07
C GLY A 25 23.38 -12.84 -6.71
N GLY A 26 22.40 -13.68 -6.35
CA GLY A 26 21.03 -13.58 -6.82
C GLY A 26 20.31 -12.35 -6.25
N ILE A 27 19.42 -11.76 -7.04
CA ILE A 27 18.70 -10.52 -6.70
C ILE A 27 17.23 -10.83 -6.44
N TYR A 28 16.73 -10.33 -5.32
CA TYR A 28 15.31 -10.21 -5.03
C TYR A 28 14.86 -8.76 -5.17
N GLU A 29 13.81 -8.54 -5.97
CA GLU A 29 13.16 -7.24 -6.11
C GLU A 29 11.79 -7.26 -5.43
N LEU A 30 11.52 -6.23 -4.63
CA LEU A 30 10.23 -5.99 -3.99
C LEU A 30 9.73 -4.60 -4.35
N HIS A 31 8.52 -4.52 -4.89
CA HIS A 31 7.79 -3.29 -5.14
C HIS A 31 6.47 -3.33 -4.38
N ASN A 32 6.22 -2.31 -3.57
CA ASN A 32 5.03 -2.17 -2.72
C ASN A 32 4.68 -0.69 -2.56
N ILE A 33 3.51 -0.40 -1.99
CA ILE A 33 3.23 0.93 -1.41
C ILE A 33 3.78 1.00 0.02
N SER A 34 4.13 2.19 0.48
CA SER A 34 4.59 2.46 1.86
C SER A 34 3.50 3.21 2.63
N ILE A 35 2.52 2.48 3.17
CA ILE A 35 1.34 3.06 3.84
C ILE A 35 1.70 4.05 4.96
N HIS A 36 2.83 3.83 5.63
CA HIS A 36 3.30 4.64 6.75
C HIS A 36 3.89 5.98 6.31
N ASP A 37 4.23 6.10 5.02
CA ASP A 37 4.74 7.31 4.39
C ASP A 37 3.67 8.06 3.58
N MET A 38 2.42 7.56 3.55
CA MET A 38 1.29 8.18 2.82
C MET A 38 0.03 8.38 3.69
N PRO A 39 0.13 9.10 4.83
CA PRO A 39 -0.99 9.25 5.77
C PRO A 39 -2.19 10.03 5.20
N LYS A 40 -1.99 10.78 4.10
CA LYS A 40 -3.04 11.53 3.40
C LYS A 40 -3.46 10.86 2.09
N TRP A 41 -3.29 9.54 1.97
CA TRP A 41 -3.81 8.83 0.82
C TRP A 41 -5.34 8.98 0.74
N TRP A 42 -5.88 9.19 -0.45
CA TRP A 42 -7.32 9.47 -0.63
C TRP A 42 -8.23 8.40 -0.04
N ILE A 43 -7.76 7.14 -0.04
CA ILE A 43 -8.48 6.02 0.57
C ILE A 43 -8.69 6.26 2.05
N TYR A 44 -7.69 6.73 2.79
CA TYR A 44 -7.81 6.94 4.23
C TYR A 44 -8.68 8.16 4.57
N TYR A 45 -8.79 9.12 3.64
CA TYR A 45 -9.71 10.24 3.80
C TYR A 45 -11.18 9.80 3.76
N TYR A 46 -11.56 8.97 2.78
CA TYR A 46 -12.95 8.51 2.60
C TYR A 46 -13.29 7.23 3.37
N PHE A 47 -12.32 6.35 3.59
CA PHE A 47 -12.47 5.04 4.24
C PHE A 47 -11.47 4.91 5.40
N PRO A 48 -11.67 5.59 6.55
CA PRO A 48 -10.66 5.63 7.62
C PRO A 48 -10.27 4.25 8.16
N SER A 49 -11.21 3.31 8.27
CA SER A 49 -10.93 1.94 8.73
C SER A 49 -10.03 1.15 7.78
N ALA A 50 -9.86 1.60 6.53
CA ALA A 50 -8.89 1.03 5.61
C ALA A 50 -7.46 1.22 6.14
N TYR A 51 -7.15 2.34 6.80
CA TYR A 51 -5.84 2.55 7.39
C TYR A 51 -5.53 1.49 8.46
N ASP A 52 -6.50 1.21 9.32
CA ASP A 52 -6.35 0.20 10.38
C ASP A 52 -6.12 -1.20 9.81
N GLU A 53 -6.79 -1.55 8.71
CA GLU A 53 -6.58 -2.82 8.01
C GLU A 53 -5.25 -2.88 7.25
N ASP A 54 -4.79 -1.77 6.69
CA ASP A 54 -3.49 -1.68 6.04
C ASP A 54 -2.34 -1.81 7.05
N VAL A 55 -2.42 -1.15 8.21
CA VAL A 55 -1.38 -1.21 9.26
C VAL A 55 -1.16 -2.64 9.76
N LYS A 56 -2.20 -3.48 9.78
CA LYS A 56 -2.07 -4.91 10.14
C LYS A 56 -1.32 -5.74 9.09
N ARG A 57 -1.37 -5.31 7.83
CA ARG A 57 -0.94 -6.11 6.67
C ARG A 57 0.40 -5.68 6.11
N TYR A 58 0.71 -4.38 6.13
CA TYR A 58 1.96 -3.87 5.61
C TYR A 58 3.04 -3.84 6.70
N TRP A 59 4.26 -4.17 6.28
CA TRP A 59 5.44 -3.91 7.09
C TRP A 59 5.99 -2.54 6.76
N SER A 60 6.56 -1.88 7.78
CA SER A 60 7.30 -0.64 7.57
C SER A 60 8.57 -0.89 6.74
N LYS A 61 9.07 0.16 6.08
CA LYS A 61 10.36 0.11 5.37
C LYS A 61 11.51 -0.35 6.27
N VAL A 62 11.49 0.03 7.55
CA VAL A 62 12.48 -0.39 8.55
C VAL A 62 12.38 -1.88 8.84
N THR A 63 11.16 -2.39 9.03
CA THR A 63 10.91 -3.83 9.22
C THR A 63 11.40 -4.63 8.02
N ILE A 64 11.04 -4.22 6.79
CA ILE A 64 11.46 -4.91 5.57
C ILE A 64 12.99 -4.92 5.44
N PHE A 65 13.64 -3.78 5.67
CA PHE A 65 15.10 -3.69 5.65
C PHE A 65 15.75 -4.66 6.64
N ASN A 66 15.26 -4.67 7.88
CA ASN A 66 15.82 -5.49 8.95
C ASN A 66 15.64 -6.98 8.67
N GLU A 67 14.44 -7.41 8.25
CA GLU A 67 14.16 -8.81 7.92
C GLU A 67 15.05 -9.33 6.78
N LEU A 68 15.23 -8.54 5.72
CA LEU A 68 16.14 -8.89 4.63
C LEU A 68 17.60 -8.93 5.10
N SER A 69 18.03 -7.95 5.89
CA SER A 69 19.40 -7.88 6.42
C SER A 69 19.70 -9.06 7.35
N ASN A 70 18.75 -9.45 8.19
CA ASN A 70 18.86 -10.59 9.11
C ASN A 70 19.01 -11.92 8.37
N LEU A 71 18.40 -12.05 7.19
CA LEU A 71 18.57 -13.21 6.31
C LEU A 71 19.90 -13.19 5.53
N GLY A 72 20.71 -12.14 5.65
CA GLY A 72 22.00 -12.00 4.99
C GLY A 72 21.97 -11.26 3.65
N PHE A 73 20.81 -10.73 3.22
CA PHE A 73 20.75 -9.91 2.02
C PHE A 73 21.44 -8.55 2.23
N LYS A 74 22.12 -8.08 1.18
CA LYS A 74 22.50 -6.67 1.03
C LYS A 74 21.33 -5.91 0.39
N ALA A 75 20.49 -5.31 1.22
CA ALA A 75 19.29 -4.60 0.78
C ALA A 75 19.55 -3.11 0.53
N GLN A 76 18.94 -2.59 -0.53
CA GLN A 76 18.81 -1.16 -0.80
C GLN A 76 17.33 -0.83 -0.97
N LEU A 77 16.88 0.23 -0.30
CA LEU A 77 15.49 0.69 -0.34
C LEU A 77 15.42 2.11 -0.91
N LYS A 78 14.43 2.33 -1.76
CA LYS A 78 14.08 3.65 -2.29
C LYS A 78 12.60 3.87 -2.12
N ILE A 79 12.23 5.04 -1.60
CA ILE A 79 10.84 5.51 -1.57
C ILE A 79 10.68 6.58 -2.63
N GLY A 80 9.75 6.37 -3.57
CA GLY A 80 9.23 7.41 -4.44
C GLY A 80 8.02 8.05 -3.77
N TYR A 81 8.05 9.37 -3.61
CA TYR A 81 6.99 10.13 -2.95
C TYR A 81 6.30 11.06 -3.95
N ARG A 82 4.97 11.14 -3.85
CA ARG A 82 4.15 12.05 -4.64
C ARG A 82 3.02 12.58 -3.78
N MET A 83 2.89 13.92 -3.71
CA MET A 83 1.74 14.57 -3.10
C MET A 83 1.09 15.47 -4.14
N GLU A 84 -0.20 15.26 -4.37
CA GLU A 84 -0.97 15.95 -5.40
C GLU A 84 -2.34 16.34 -4.88
N GLU A 85 -2.92 17.38 -5.45
CA GLU A 85 -4.36 17.61 -5.37
C GLU A 85 -5.01 16.94 -6.57
N VAL A 86 -5.91 16.00 -6.32
CA VAL A 86 -6.58 15.21 -7.36
C VAL A 86 -8.08 15.41 -7.27
N LYS A 87 -8.80 15.29 -8.40
CA LYS A 87 -10.26 15.44 -8.37
C LYS A 87 -10.89 14.22 -7.72
N ALA A 88 -11.78 14.44 -6.76
CA ALA A 88 -12.52 13.35 -6.13
C ALA A 88 -13.28 12.50 -7.18
N ALA A 89 -13.78 13.15 -8.22
CA ALA A 89 -14.51 12.50 -9.32
C ALA A 89 -13.68 11.43 -10.06
N ASP A 90 -12.35 11.57 -10.12
CA ASP A 90 -11.47 10.63 -10.84
C ASP A 90 -11.33 9.28 -10.09
N TYR A 91 -11.74 9.22 -8.82
CA TYR A 91 -11.64 8.03 -7.97
C TYR A 91 -12.96 7.31 -7.72
N LEU A 92 -14.07 7.82 -8.26
CA LEU A 92 -15.39 7.22 -8.07
C LEU A 92 -15.42 5.76 -8.53
N ASP A 93 -14.97 5.49 -9.76
CA ASP A 93 -14.96 4.14 -10.34
C ASP A 93 -14.05 3.19 -9.55
N HIS A 94 -12.94 3.69 -9.00
CA HIS A 94 -12.03 2.91 -8.17
C HIS A 94 -12.67 2.48 -6.85
N ALA A 95 -13.42 3.39 -6.22
CA ALA A 95 -14.18 3.10 -5.01
C ALA A 95 -15.33 2.13 -5.31
N GLU A 96 -16.17 2.42 -6.31
CA GLU A 96 -17.39 1.65 -6.60
C GLU A 96 -17.13 0.21 -7.04
N ASN A 97 -16.05 -0.01 -7.81
CA ASN A 97 -15.66 -1.36 -8.23
C ASN A 97 -14.97 -2.15 -7.11
N ARG A 98 -14.76 -1.56 -5.92
CA ARG A 98 -14.06 -2.15 -4.77
C ARG A 98 -12.72 -2.80 -5.15
N GLY A 99 -12.05 -2.23 -6.16
CA GLY A 99 -10.87 -2.84 -6.80
C GLY A 99 -9.57 -2.66 -6.03
N ILE A 100 -9.60 -1.87 -4.96
CA ILE A 100 -8.45 -1.63 -4.09
C ILE A 100 -8.50 -2.62 -2.93
N SER A 101 -7.43 -3.38 -2.75
CA SER A 101 -7.41 -4.58 -1.88
C SER A 101 -7.80 -4.32 -0.43
N VAL A 102 -7.61 -3.11 0.10
CA VAL A 102 -8.04 -2.77 1.46
C VAL A 102 -9.56 -2.59 1.56
N LEU A 103 -10.20 -2.09 0.51
CA LEU A 103 -11.65 -1.89 0.51
C LEU A 103 -12.40 -3.23 0.59
N THR A 104 -11.82 -4.34 0.12
CA THR A 104 -12.41 -5.68 0.26
C THR A 104 -12.33 -6.25 1.67
N LEU A 105 -11.60 -5.61 2.59
CA LEU A 105 -11.38 -6.11 3.96
C LEU A 105 -12.11 -5.31 5.02
N ILE A 106 -12.38 -4.04 4.77
CA ILE A 106 -13.25 -3.25 5.66
C ILE A 106 -14.68 -3.79 5.60
N ASN A 107 -15.43 -3.57 6.68
CA ASN A 107 -16.82 -4.01 6.74
C ASN A 107 -17.70 -3.24 5.72
N ASP A 108 -18.85 -3.81 5.37
CA ASP A 108 -19.71 -3.24 4.34
C ASP A 108 -20.33 -1.89 4.72
N GLU A 109 -20.48 -1.61 6.01
CA GLU A 109 -21.02 -0.33 6.49
C GLU A 109 -20.00 0.80 6.28
N ASP A 110 -18.75 0.60 6.72
CA ASP A 110 -17.65 1.55 6.51
C ASP A 110 -17.42 1.80 5.02
N TYR A 111 -17.48 0.74 4.20
CA TYR A 111 -17.37 0.84 2.75
C TYR A 111 -18.50 1.67 2.14
N LYS A 112 -19.76 1.45 2.55
CA LYS A 112 -20.90 2.23 2.04
C LYS A 112 -20.79 3.69 2.44
N GLN A 113 -20.48 3.98 3.70
CA GLN A 113 -20.32 5.35 4.19
C GLN A 113 -19.22 6.12 3.45
N GLY A 114 -18.07 5.48 3.19
CA GLY A 114 -17.00 6.09 2.40
C GLY A 114 -17.41 6.37 0.96
N CYS A 115 -18.12 5.44 0.31
CA CYS A 115 -18.67 5.64 -1.03
C CYS A 115 -19.71 6.77 -1.08
N GLU A 116 -20.60 6.84 -0.10
CA GLU A 116 -21.62 7.90 0.00
C GLU A 116 -20.99 9.28 0.18
N ARG A 117 -19.96 9.39 1.03
CA ARG A 117 -19.22 10.63 1.24
C ARG A 117 -18.50 11.09 -0.04
N LEU A 118 -17.82 10.17 -0.72
CA LEU A 118 -17.18 10.47 -2.00
C LEU A 118 -18.20 10.94 -3.06
N LYS A 119 -19.33 10.23 -3.19
CA LYS A 119 -20.42 10.61 -4.10
C LYS A 119 -21.01 11.98 -3.76
N TYR A 120 -21.16 12.28 -2.47
CA TYR A 120 -21.66 13.56 -2.00
C TYR A 120 -20.73 14.70 -2.41
N ASP A 121 -19.43 14.58 -2.18
CA ASP A 121 -18.43 15.60 -2.56
C ASP A 121 -18.45 15.85 -4.07
N VAL A 122 -18.45 14.79 -4.87
CA VAL A 122 -18.51 14.86 -6.34
C VAL A 122 -19.81 15.49 -6.83
N LYS A 123 -20.94 15.20 -6.18
CA LYS A 123 -22.25 15.77 -6.54
C LYS A 123 -22.33 17.25 -6.17
N LYS A 124 -21.77 17.63 -5.01
CA LYS A 124 -21.75 19.02 -4.53
C LYS A 124 -20.86 19.89 -5.40
N ASP A 125 -19.68 19.40 -5.76
CA ASP A 125 -18.77 20.04 -6.69
C ASP A 125 -17.93 18.98 -7.43
N ARG A 126 -18.17 18.84 -8.73
CA ARG A 126 -17.44 17.88 -9.57
C ARG A 126 -15.96 18.25 -9.76
N GLN A 127 -15.58 19.49 -9.46
CA GLN A 127 -14.19 19.95 -9.49
C GLN A 127 -13.53 19.92 -8.11
N SER A 128 -14.22 19.42 -7.07
CA SER A 128 -13.65 19.28 -5.74
C SER A 128 -12.36 18.44 -5.79
N THR A 129 -11.31 18.96 -5.17
CA THR A 129 -10.04 18.26 -5.03
C THR A 129 -9.86 17.74 -3.62
N ILE A 130 -9.06 16.69 -3.54
CA ILE A 130 -8.58 16.10 -2.30
C ILE A 130 -7.08 15.91 -2.39
N THR A 131 -6.39 16.09 -1.27
CA THR A 131 -4.99 15.69 -1.17
C THR A 131 -4.88 14.19 -1.37
N ASN A 132 -3.97 13.79 -2.26
CA ASN A 132 -3.57 12.42 -2.47
C ASN A 132 -2.06 12.31 -2.25
N ASP A 133 -1.70 11.79 -1.09
CA ASP A 133 -0.34 11.37 -0.79
C ASP A 133 -0.16 9.91 -1.23
N PHE A 134 0.91 9.64 -1.97
CA PHE A 134 1.25 8.32 -2.45
C PHE A 134 2.74 8.06 -2.34
N ALA A 135 3.09 6.95 -1.70
CA ALA A 135 4.46 6.52 -1.50
C ALA A 135 4.67 5.10 -2.05
N GLU A 136 5.58 4.97 -3.01
CA GLU A 136 5.99 3.68 -3.56
C GLU A 136 7.35 3.28 -3.01
N MET A 137 7.45 2.06 -2.51
CA MET A 137 8.68 1.47 -2.02
C MET A 137 9.22 0.46 -3.03
N PHE A 138 10.48 0.65 -3.40
CA PHE A 138 11.27 -0.27 -4.20
C PHE A 138 12.43 -0.79 -3.35
N CYS A 139 12.61 -2.10 -3.30
CA CYS A 139 13.74 -2.75 -2.66
C CYS A 139 14.45 -3.66 -3.65
N ILE A 140 15.77 -3.55 -3.68
CA ILE A 140 16.66 -4.49 -4.35
C ILE A 140 17.51 -5.14 -3.26
N ALA A 141 17.47 -6.46 -3.16
CA ALA A 141 18.17 -7.24 -2.14
C ALA A 141 19.03 -8.33 -2.78
N MET A 142 20.35 -8.27 -2.59
CA MET A 142 21.30 -9.23 -3.17
C MET A 142 21.78 -10.23 -2.11
N LYS A 143 21.73 -11.53 -2.43
CA LYS A 143 22.23 -12.62 -1.58
C LYS A 143 23.75 -12.76 -1.65
#